data_AF-A0AAV0MCI3-F1
#
_entry.id   AF-A0AAV0MCI3-F1
#
_cell.length_a   1.000
_cell.length_b   1.000
_cell.length_c   1.000
_cell.angle_alpha   90.00
_cell.angle_beta   90.00
_cell.angle_gamma   90.00
#
_symmetry.space_group_name_H-M   'P 1'
#
loop_
_entity.id
_entity.type
_entity.pdbx_description
1 polymer ?
#
loop_
_entity_poly.entity_id
_entity_poly.type
_entity_poly.pdbx_seq_one_letter_code
_entity_poly.pdbx_strand_id
1 'polypeptide(L)'
;MFDVTARLTYKNVPMWHRDLCRVCENIPIVLCGNKVDVKNMHVKSKQVTFHRKKNLQYYEISAKSNYNFEKPFSISPENLSGN
;
A
#
# COMPACT_ATOMS: atom_id res chain seq x y z
N MET A 1 -4.65 -1.53 -1.31
CA MET A 1 -3.69 -2.63 -1.61
C MET A 1 -3.67 -2.88 -3.12
N PHE A 2 -2.55 -3.32 -3.68
CA PHE A 2 -2.44 -3.72 -5.09
C PHE A 2 -1.65 -5.03 -5.21
N ASP A 3 -1.65 -5.63 -6.40
CA ASP A 3 -0.98 -6.90 -6.71
C ASP A 3 0.26 -6.63 -7.58
N VAL A 4 1.44 -7.05 -7.12
CA VAL A 4 2.71 -6.83 -7.84
C VAL A 4 2.79 -7.61 -9.16
N THR A 5 1.97 -8.64 -9.32
CA THR A 5 1.88 -9.45 -10.55
C THR A 5 0.93 -8.83 -11.59
N ALA A 6 0.10 -7.86 -11.21
CA ALA A 6 -0.92 -7.28 -12.09
C ALA A 6 -0.80 -5.74 -12.16
N ARG A 7 -0.14 -5.24 -13.22
CA ARG A 7 0.14 -3.80 -13.41
C ARG A 7 -1.10 -2.89 -13.35
N LEU A 8 -2.25 -3.38 -13.80
CA LEU A 8 -3.51 -2.63 -13.77
C LEU A 8 -3.93 -2.27 -12.34
N THR A 9 -3.68 -3.16 -11.37
CA THR A 9 -4.05 -2.91 -9.96
C THR A 9 -3.26 -1.75 -9.39
N TYR A 10 -1.99 -1.58 -9.75
CA TYR A 10 -1.19 -0.43 -9.34
C TYR A 10 -1.68 0.87 -9.99
N LYS A 11 -2.07 0.83 -11.28
CA LYS A 11 -2.61 2.00 -11.99
C LYS A 11 -3.89 2.55 -11.35
N ASN A 12 -4.67 1.70 -10.67
CA ASN A 12 -5.92 2.09 -10.03
C ASN A 12 -5.73 2.69 -8.62
N VAL A 13 -4.55 2.56 -8.00
CA VAL A 13 -4.27 3.08 -6.65
C VAL A 13 -4.62 4.58 -6.48
N PRO A 14 -4.28 5.49 -7.41
CA PRO A 14 -4.64 6.89 -7.26
C PRO A 14 -6.16 7.14 -7.22
N MET A 15 -6.94 6.35 -7.96
CA MET A 15 -8.40 6.43 -7.96
C MET A 15 -8.95 6.01 -6.59
N TRP A 16 -8.53 4.85 -6.07
CA TRP A 16 -8.96 4.38 -4.75
C TRP A 16 -8.59 5.35 -3.63
N HIS A 17 -7.37 5.89 -3.67
CA HIS A 17 -6.94 6.90 -2.71
C HIS A 17 -7.83 8.15 -2.78
N ARG A 18 -8.12 8.65 -3.98
CA ARG A 18 -9.00 9.82 -4.15
C ARG A 18 -10.38 9.57 -3.57
N ASP A 19 -10.97 8.41 -3.88
CA ASP A 19 -12.33 8.10 -3.45
C ASP A 19 -12.40 7.88 -1.93
N LEU A 20 -11.36 7.32 -1.31
CA LEU A 20 -11.23 7.22 0.14
C LEU A 20 -11.12 8.60 0.81
N CYS A 21 -10.20 9.44 0.35
CA CYS A 21 -9.97 10.77 0.93
C CYS A 21 -11.16 11.73 0.74
N ARG A 22 -12.08 11.44 -0.18
CA ARG A 22 -13.34 12.21 -0.34
C ARG A 22 -14.34 11.96 0.78
N VAL A 23 -14.27 10.80 1.44
CA VAL A 23 -15.21 10.37 2.48
C VAL A 23 -14.58 10.53 3.86
N CYS A 24 -13.33 10.09 4.01
CA CYS A 24 -12.57 10.15 5.25
C CYS A 24 -11.33 11.03 5.05
N GLU A 25 -11.34 12.21 5.66
CA GLU A 25 -10.18 13.11 5.68
C GLU A 25 -9.22 12.71 6.81
N ASN A 26 -7.91 12.89 6.59
CA ASN A 26 -6.83 12.73 7.59
C ASN A 26 -6.71 11.36 8.31
N ILE A 27 -7.21 10.27 7.72
CA ILE A 27 -6.95 8.93 8.25
C ILE A 27 -5.56 8.42 7.85
N PRO A 28 -4.88 7.62 8.70
CA PRO A 28 -3.62 6.98 8.33
C PRO A 28 -3.86 5.95 7.23
N ILE A 29 -3.13 6.08 6.11
CA ILE A 29 -3.24 5.17 4.96
C ILE A 29 -1.90 4.49 4.71
N VAL A 30 -1.92 3.16 4.61
CA VAL A 30 -0.77 2.34 4.25
C VAL A 30 -0.99 1.72 2.87
N LEU A 31 -0.01 1.88 1.98
CA LEU A 31 0.00 1.24 0.68
C LEU A 31 0.68 -0.14 0.78
N CYS A 32 -0.05 -1.20 0.48
CA CYS A 32 0.50 -2.56 0.44
C CYS A 32 0.60 -3.09 -0.99
N GLY A 33 1.78 -3.58 -1.38
CA GLY A 33 2.00 -4.37 -2.60
C GLY A 33 2.04 -5.85 -2.25
N ASN A 34 1.01 -6.60 -2.63
CA ASN A 34 0.83 -8.01 -2.29
C ASN A 34 1.37 -8.96 -3.36
N LYS A 35 1.61 -10.22 -3.00
CA LYS A 35 2.12 -11.33 -3.84
C LYS A 35 3.60 -11.24 -4.22
N VAL A 36 4.43 -10.68 -3.34
CA VAL A 36 5.89 -10.56 -3.59
C VAL A 36 6.63 -11.89 -3.57
N ASP A 37 5.97 -12.98 -3.17
CA ASP A 37 6.47 -14.35 -3.29
C ASP A 37 6.52 -14.86 -4.75
N VAL A 38 5.81 -14.21 -5.67
CA VAL A 38 5.78 -14.60 -7.09
C VAL A 38 6.98 -14.00 -7.83
N LYS A 39 7.83 -14.86 -8.43
CA LYS A 39 9.04 -14.42 -9.15
C LYS A 39 8.77 -13.46 -10.32
N ASN A 40 7.69 -13.67 -11.07
CA ASN A 40 7.33 -12.85 -12.23
C ASN A 40 6.54 -11.59 -11.84
N MET A 41 7.18 -10.71 -11.08
CA MET A 41 6.58 -9.41 -10.70
C MET A 41 6.57 -8.45 -11.90
N HIS A 42 5.38 -7.93 -12.24
CA HIS A 42 5.20 -6.93 -13.30
C HIS A 42 5.37 -5.49 -12.80
N VAL A 43 5.26 -5.30 -11.48
CA VAL A 43 5.48 -4.04 -10.77
C VAL A 43 6.63 -4.25 -9.80
N LYS A 44 7.78 -3.63 -10.07
CA LYS A 44 8.95 -3.68 -9.19
C LYS A 44 8.88 -2.57 -8.14
N SER A 45 9.51 -2.76 -6.98
CA SER A 45 9.54 -1.78 -5.88
C SER A 45 9.94 -0.37 -6.33
N LYS A 46 10.93 -0.26 -7.24
CA LYS A 46 11.39 1.03 -7.81
C LYS A 46 10.33 1.77 -8.62
N GLN A 47 9.34 1.07 -9.16
CA GLN A 47 8.26 1.65 -9.97
C GLN A 47 7.12 2.18 -9.09
N VAL A 48 7.07 1.76 -7.81
CA VAL A 48 6.05 2.18 -6.87
C VAL A 48 6.42 3.53 -6.29
N THR A 49 5.94 4.62 -6.90
CA THR A 49 6.30 6.00 -6.49
C THR A 49 5.15 6.75 -5.82
N PHE A 50 3.92 6.25 -5.95
CA PHE A 50 2.71 6.90 -5.42
C PHE A 50 2.78 7.18 -3.92
N HIS A 51 3.33 6.25 -3.13
CA HIS A 51 3.47 6.42 -1.69
C HIS A 51 4.28 7.68 -1.33
N ARG A 52 5.37 7.97 -2.06
CA ARG A 52 6.18 9.18 -1.84
C ARG A 52 5.42 10.45 -2.19
N LYS A 53 4.63 10.43 -3.26
CA LYS A 53 3.84 11.59 -3.70
C LYS A 53 2.74 11.99 -2.72
N LYS A 54 2.24 11.03 -1.93
CA LYS A 54 1.17 11.22 -0.95
C LYS A 54 1.62 11.04 0.51
N ASN A 55 2.94 10.95 0.73
CA ASN A 55 3.54 10.70 2.04
C ASN A 55 2.93 9.50 2.80
N LEU A 56 2.66 8.42 2.07
CA LEU A 56 2.09 7.19 2.62
C LEU A 56 3.21 6.21 2.97
N GLN A 57 2.98 5.39 3.99
CA GLN A 57 3.82 4.22 4.26
C GLN A 57 3.60 3.18 3.17
N TYR A 58 4.67 2.50 2.74
CA TYR A 58 4.62 1.44 1.74
C TYR A 58 5.30 0.17 2.23
N TYR A 59 4.57 -0.94 2.17
CA TYR A 59 5.11 -2.26 2.48
C TYR A 59 4.86 -3.26 1.36
N GLU A 60 5.89 -4.04 1.10
CA GLU A 60 5.82 -5.25 0.29
C GLU A 60 5.44 -6.42 1.16
N ILE A 61 4.32 -7.05 0.84
CA ILE A 61 3.72 -8.12 1.64
C ILE A 61 3.46 -9.36 0.79
N SER A 62 3.41 -10.52 1.45
CA SER A 62 2.78 -11.70 0.87
C SER A 62 1.84 -12.30 1.90
N ALA A 63 0.55 -12.27 1.58
CA ALA A 63 -0.45 -12.99 2.37
C ALA A 63 -0.28 -14.52 2.30
N LYS A 64 0.46 -15.05 1.30
CA LYS A 64 0.68 -16.50 1.16
C LYS A 64 1.82 -17.00 2.04
N SER A 65 2.93 -16.27 2.08
CA SER A 65 4.11 -16.64 2.86
C SER A 65 4.20 -15.94 4.22
N ASN A 66 3.19 -15.13 4.57
CA ASN A 66 3.17 -14.25 5.74
C ASN A 66 4.32 -13.24 5.78
N TYR A 67 4.96 -12.95 4.64
CA TYR A 67 6.04 -11.98 4.55
C TYR A 67 5.53 -10.57 4.85
N ASN A 68 6.16 -9.90 5.84
CA ASN A 68 5.82 -8.54 6.30
C ASN A 68 4.32 -8.34 6.64
N PHE A 69 3.60 -9.40 6.97
CA PHE A 69 2.14 -9.35 7.18
C PHE A 69 1.72 -8.40 8.32
N GLU A 70 2.55 -8.29 9.36
CA GLU A 70 2.26 -7.47 10.54
C GLU A 70 2.56 -5.98 10.34
N LYS A 71 3.50 -5.64 9.44
CA LYS A 71 3.99 -4.27 9.26
C LYS A 71 2.91 -3.24 8.92
N PRO A 72 1.91 -3.56 8.06
CA PRO A 72 0.81 -2.64 7.82
C PRO A 72 -0.03 -2.30 9.06
N PHE A 73 -0.03 -3.17 10.07
CA PHE A 73 -0.81 -3.00 11.30
C PHE A 73 0.02 -2.37 12.43
N SER A 74 1.34 -2.31 12.31
CA SER A 74 2.24 -1.67 13.28
C SER A 74 2.22 -0.14 13.19
N ILE A 75 1.03 0.46 12.99
CA ILE A 75 0.85 1.91 12.96
C ILE A 75 0.99 2.45 14.39
N SER A 76 1.81 3.50 14.57
CA SER A 76 1.93 4.16 15.87
C SER A 76 0.58 4.70 16.36
N PRO A 77 0.26 4.57 17.66
CA PRO A 77 -0.98 5.09 18.25
C PRO A 77 -1.23 6.58 17.94
N GLU A 78 -0.16 7.38 17.88
CA GLU A 78 -0.20 8.80 17.53
C GLU A 78 -0.81 9.06 16.14
N ASN A 79 -0.48 8.20 15.17
CA ASN A 79 -1.04 8.27 13.81
C ASN A 79 -2.51 7.84 13.75
N LEU A 80 -2.99 7.07 14.74
CA LEU A 80 -4.40 6.66 14.84
C LEU A 80 -5.26 7.75 15.50
N SER A 81 -4.68 8.57 16.39
CA SER A 81 -5.38 9.66 17.07
C SER A 81 -5.58 10.93 16.23
N GLY A 82 -4.91 11.05 15.08
CA GLY A 82 -5.05 12.21 14.18
C GLY A 82 -4.63 13.54 14.79
N ASN A 83 -3.80 13.52 15.85
CA ASN A 83 -3.26 14.68 16.56
C ASN A 83 -1.79 14.91 16.23
#